data_AF-A0A3N4Q4U7-F1
#
_entry.id   AF-A0A3N4Q4U7-F1
#
_cell.length_a   1.000
_cell.length_b   1.000
_cell.length_c   1.000
_cell.angle_alpha   90.00
_cell.angle_beta   90.00
_cell.angle_gamma   90.00
#
_symmetry.space_group_name_H-M   'P 1'
#
loop_
_entity.id
_entity.type
_entity.pdbx_description
1 polymer ?
#
loop_
_entity_poly.entity_id
_entity_poly.type
_entity_poly.pdbx_seq_one_letter_code
_entity_poly.pdbx_strand_id
1 'polypeptide(L)'
;MKTTAIKCFLIAALAATAGVSGCRKNYNFSNGYDRPPKIDTAGIGDLDTSLSRIDSSGFAEARKFPGLISIVEPRLQNYNVEVDMNYKLLSPYIRINVVPGNWISTGLYAAPGELVKIVLPQDSEGLTVQVGAHTDNVGNKVPMLRPAVISTRKLLLPGVNYVRNIYGGTIYLIPAAPVAKKMTVTFSNVVKSPDFVLGQTTSAEWKEMLRRSNVPVFEMRGERFIITMYRKMMLTMLDRFDAEAVMRKWDETIIKDYNEWYGLEDNPVDVRDQAPTTPHRFVLDIQISLGSGHSGYPCMAYLDWHSDFIDTAVINKGASWGPFHEIGHNFQMSDMWSWGGSDALGEVSNNLFVFKIASRYGRKPPRIYSDEFVTPALAFAEKVDAAKRFSQVTDVFQRLVPFVQLFQRYGYGMMTAVSKAARREARVPIVDEVRKNFFFVQASLYAKTNLKPFFDQWGIVVSPSAVDEVKHLPLLTEQLWKKDIRL
;
A
#
# COMPACT_ATOMS: atom_id res chain seq x y z
N MET A 1 -77.24 39.57 -25.11
CA MET A 1 -76.16 40.56 -24.92
C MET A 1 -75.19 40.03 -23.87
N LYS A 2 -73.88 39.91 -24.22
CA LYS A 2 -72.70 39.67 -23.37
C LYS A 2 -72.53 38.26 -22.75
N THR A 3 -71.74 37.38 -23.40
CA THR A 3 -70.31 37.03 -23.19
C THR A 3 -70.08 36.06 -22.01
N THR A 4 -70.35 34.77 -22.20
CA THR A 4 -69.45 33.64 -22.57
C THR A 4 -68.49 33.18 -21.47
N ALA A 5 -68.97 32.25 -20.65
CA ALA A 5 -68.16 31.27 -19.93
C ALA A 5 -68.90 29.93 -19.92
N ILE A 6 -68.11 28.85 -19.86
CA ILE A 6 -68.48 27.46 -19.54
C ILE A 6 -69.06 26.64 -20.71
N LYS A 7 -68.28 25.68 -21.21
CA LYS A 7 -68.79 24.54 -21.99
C LYS A 7 -68.39 23.22 -21.35
N CYS A 8 -69.43 22.52 -20.93
CA CYS A 8 -69.50 21.15 -20.47
C CYS A 8 -69.35 20.13 -21.62
N PHE A 9 -68.75 18.99 -21.28
CA PHE A 9 -69.12 17.59 -21.57
C PHE A 9 -69.25 17.01 -23.01
N LEU A 10 -68.93 15.70 -23.05
CA LEU A 10 -69.43 14.59 -23.89
C LEU A 10 -68.61 14.12 -25.11
N ILE A 11 -67.74 13.12 -24.85
CA ILE A 11 -67.81 11.70 -25.27
C ILE A 11 -68.26 11.35 -26.72
N ALA A 12 -67.37 10.61 -27.40
CA ALA A 12 -67.54 9.57 -28.44
C ALA A 12 -68.14 10.00 -29.79
N ALA A 13 -67.83 9.43 -30.95
CA ALA A 13 -66.85 8.50 -31.51
C ALA A 13 -67.19 8.46 -33.02
N LEU A 14 -66.24 8.25 -33.93
CA LEU A 14 -66.36 7.31 -35.06
C LEU A 14 -65.09 7.35 -35.93
N ALA A 15 -64.62 6.16 -36.25
CA ALA A 15 -63.48 5.88 -37.12
C ALA A 15 -63.89 5.87 -38.61
N ALA A 16 -62.96 6.24 -39.49
CA ALA A 16 -62.85 5.72 -40.85
C ALA A 16 -61.44 5.97 -41.43
N THR A 17 -60.62 4.92 -41.35
CA THR A 17 -59.55 4.46 -42.27
C THR A 17 -59.41 5.21 -43.62
N ALA A 18 -58.26 5.73 -44.06
CA ALA A 18 -56.93 5.14 -44.36
C ALA A 18 -56.65 5.27 -45.86
N GLY A 19 -55.56 5.94 -46.24
CA GLY A 19 -55.10 6.08 -47.62
C GLY A 19 -53.73 6.77 -47.69
N VAL A 20 -52.70 5.96 -47.94
CA VAL A 20 -51.26 6.23 -47.80
C VAL A 20 -50.71 7.11 -48.93
N SER A 21 -49.87 8.11 -48.61
CA SER A 21 -48.83 8.66 -49.51
C SER A 21 -47.82 9.51 -48.72
N GLY A 22 -47.01 8.87 -47.89
CA GLY A 22 -45.83 9.50 -47.29
C GLY A 22 -44.57 8.78 -47.79
N CYS A 23 -43.90 9.33 -48.79
CA CYS A 23 -42.60 8.84 -49.26
C CYS A 23 -41.58 8.89 -48.10
N ARG A 24 -41.35 7.76 -47.43
CA ARG A 24 -40.15 7.57 -46.60
C ARG A 24 -39.01 7.16 -47.53
N LYS A 25 -38.02 8.04 -47.69
CA LYS A 25 -36.73 7.65 -48.29
C LYS A 25 -36.05 6.67 -47.33
N ASN A 26 -36.00 5.40 -47.71
CA ASN A 26 -35.19 4.39 -47.02
C ASN A 26 -33.73 4.63 -47.36
N TYR A 27 -32.99 5.19 -46.43
CA TYR A 27 -31.54 5.21 -46.51
C TYR A 27 -31.01 3.90 -45.92
N ASN A 28 -30.69 2.95 -46.80
CA ASN A 28 -30.07 1.69 -46.40
C ASN A 28 -28.54 1.85 -46.49
N PHE A 29 -27.96 2.53 -45.51
CA PHE A 29 -26.51 2.56 -45.35
C PHE A 29 -26.12 1.46 -44.37
N SER A 30 -25.19 0.59 -44.78
CA SER A 30 -24.44 -0.23 -43.82
C SER A 30 -23.78 0.71 -42.81
N ASN A 31 -23.84 0.40 -41.52
CA ASN A 31 -23.41 1.26 -40.40
C ASN A 31 -21.90 1.55 -40.35
N GLY A 32 -21.14 1.29 -41.42
CA GLY A 32 -19.72 1.61 -41.55
C GLY A 32 -18.82 0.80 -40.62
N TYR A 33 -19.37 -0.14 -39.84
CA TYR A 33 -18.59 -1.07 -39.03
C TYR A 33 -18.38 -2.35 -39.83
N ASP A 34 -17.12 -2.79 -39.95
CA ASP A 34 -16.79 -4.10 -40.47
C ASP A 34 -17.51 -5.16 -39.63
N ARG A 35 -18.45 -5.87 -40.25
CA ARG A 35 -18.99 -7.09 -39.67
C ARG A 35 -17.92 -8.16 -39.85
N PRO A 36 -17.39 -8.77 -38.79
CA PRO A 36 -16.34 -9.75 -38.93
C PRO A 36 -16.83 -10.90 -39.84
N PRO A 37 -16.04 -11.31 -40.85
CA PRO A 37 -16.44 -12.33 -41.84
C PRO A 37 -16.60 -13.74 -41.25
N LYS A 38 -16.31 -13.91 -39.95
CA LYS A 38 -16.70 -15.06 -39.15
C LYS A 38 -17.40 -14.55 -37.89
N ILE A 39 -18.46 -15.24 -37.49
CA ILE A 39 -18.98 -15.13 -36.12
C ILE A 39 -17.80 -15.37 -35.19
N ASP A 40 -17.54 -14.43 -34.29
CA ASP A 40 -16.57 -14.62 -33.23
C ASP A 40 -17.02 -15.83 -32.40
N THR A 41 -16.31 -16.93 -32.57
CA THR A 41 -16.51 -18.17 -31.81
C THR A 41 -15.59 -18.20 -30.58
N ALA A 42 -14.85 -17.12 -30.31
CA ALA A 42 -14.12 -16.93 -29.05
C ALA A 42 -15.01 -16.39 -27.92
N GLY A 43 -16.29 -16.08 -28.22
CA GLY A 43 -17.33 -15.81 -27.23
C GLY A 43 -18.47 -16.82 -27.35
N ILE A 44 -18.82 -17.48 -26.24
CA ILE A 44 -19.86 -18.50 -26.10
C ILE A 44 -19.46 -19.92 -26.61
N GLY A 45 -18.31 -20.41 -26.13
CA GLY A 45 -18.37 -21.75 -25.53
C GLY A 45 -19.15 -21.63 -24.23
N ASP A 46 -19.93 -22.64 -23.83
CA ASP A 46 -20.65 -22.65 -22.54
C ASP A 46 -19.71 -22.10 -21.44
N LEU A 47 -20.08 -20.95 -20.86
CA LEU A 47 -19.30 -20.35 -19.79
C LEU A 47 -19.13 -21.43 -18.73
N ASP A 48 -17.88 -21.83 -18.45
CA ASP A 48 -17.65 -22.91 -17.50
C ASP A 48 -18.17 -22.45 -16.14
N THR A 49 -19.34 -22.98 -15.79
CA THR A 49 -20.05 -22.78 -14.54
C THR A 49 -19.98 -24.04 -13.68
N SER A 50 -19.28 -25.08 -14.17
CA SER A 50 -19.16 -26.34 -13.48
C SER A 50 -18.20 -26.20 -12.30
N LEU A 51 -18.75 -26.23 -11.10
CA LEU A 51 -17.95 -26.25 -9.87
C LEU A 51 -17.21 -27.58 -9.64
N SER A 52 -17.49 -28.61 -10.44
CA SER A 52 -16.82 -29.92 -10.34
C SER A 52 -15.62 -30.07 -11.28
N ARG A 53 -15.44 -29.19 -12.27
CA ARG A 53 -14.30 -29.22 -13.18
C ARG A 53 -13.11 -28.47 -12.61
N ILE A 54 -11.97 -29.17 -12.56
CA ILE A 54 -10.70 -28.64 -12.09
C ILE A 54 -9.74 -28.48 -13.26
N ASP A 55 -9.25 -27.26 -13.47
CA ASP A 55 -8.20 -26.98 -14.44
C ASP A 55 -6.83 -27.33 -13.85
N SER A 56 -6.29 -28.48 -14.26
CA SER A 56 -5.01 -28.98 -13.76
C SER A 56 -3.77 -28.42 -14.48
N SER A 57 -3.94 -27.55 -15.49
CA SER A 57 -2.84 -27.01 -16.29
C SER A 57 -1.79 -26.26 -15.45
N GLY A 58 -2.21 -25.63 -14.36
CA GLY A 58 -1.33 -24.92 -13.42
C GLY A 58 -0.71 -25.78 -12.32
N PHE A 59 -1.06 -27.07 -12.19
CA PHE A 59 -0.74 -27.86 -10.99
C PHE A 59 0.75 -28.08 -10.75
N ALA A 60 1.53 -28.26 -11.83
CA ALA A 60 2.97 -28.47 -11.71
C ALA A 60 3.66 -27.25 -11.08
N GLU A 61 3.23 -26.06 -11.46
CA GLU A 61 3.78 -24.80 -10.94
C GLU A 61 3.15 -24.44 -9.59
N ALA A 62 1.84 -24.60 -9.43
CA ALA A 62 1.15 -24.40 -8.16
C ALA A 62 1.72 -25.27 -7.03
N ARG A 63 2.20 -26.48 -7.35
CA ARG A 63 2.90 -27.37 -6.41
C ARG A 63 4.21 -26.78 -5.89
N LYS A 64 4.92 -26.04 -6.74
CA LYS A 64 6.15 -25.32 -6.33
C LYS A 64 5.76 -24.10 -5.50
N PHE A 65 4.81 -23.31 -6.02
CA PHE A 65 4.36 -22.06 -5.40
C PHE A 65 3.03 -21.59 -6.03
N PRO A 66 2.05 -21.08 -5.25
CA PRO A 66 2.09 -20.87 -3.80
C PRO A 66 1.84 -22.15 -2.98
N GLY A 67 1.27 -23.19 -3.59
CA GLY A 67 1.02 -24.49 -2.98
C GLY A 67 -0.30 -25.11 -3.47
N LEU A 68 -0.39 -26.44 -3.44
CA LEU A 68 -1.63 -27.16 -3.68
C LEU A 68 -2.49 -27.22 -2.42
N ILE A 69 -3.80 -27.39 -2.61
CA ILE A 69 -4.74 -27.68 -1.54
C ILE A 69 -5.11 -29.16 -1.56
N SER A 70 -5.11 -29.80 -0.39
CA SER A 70 -5.56 -31.18 -0.25
C SER A 70 -7.05 -31.34 -0.58
N ILE A 71 -7.41 -32.47 -1.18
CA ILE A 71 -8.82 -32.83 -1.43
C ILE A 71 -9.61 -33.02 -0.13
N VAL A 72 -8.93 -33.25 1.00
CA VAL A 72 -9.58 -33.38 2.32
C VAL A 72 -9.93 -32.04 2.95
N GLU A 73 -9.36 -30.93 2.43
CA GLU A 73 -9.66 -29.60 2.94
C GLU A 73 -11.08 -29.21 2.50
N PRO A 74 -12.02 -28.91 3.41
CA PRO A 74 -13.41 -28.71 3.06
C PRO A 74 -13.63 -27.57 2.05
N ARG A 75 -14.40 -27.84 1.00
CA ARG A 75 -14.91 -26.80 0.09
C ARG A 75 -16.22 -26.24 0.62
N LEU A 76 -16.15 -25.02 1.12
CA LEU A 76 -17.29 -24.29 1.63
C LEU A 76 -18.22 -23.91 0.48
N GLN A 77 -19.51 -24.08 0.71
CA GLN A 77 -20.58 -23.75 -0.22
C GLN A 77 -21.50 -22.71 0.43
N ASN A 78 -21.93 -21.72 -0.34
CA ASN A 78 -22.81 -20.64 0.10
C ASN A 78 -22.31 -19.94 1.38
N TYR A 79 -20.99 -19.76 1.48
CA TYR A 79 -20.35 -19.13 2.63
C TYR A 79 -20.46 -17.61 2.52
N ASN A 80 -21.06 -16.99 3.52
CA ASN A 80 -21.29 -15.56 3.55
C ASN A 80 -20.12 -14.83 4.21
N VAL A 81 -19.62 -13.79 3.54
CA VAL A 81 -18.61 -12.87 4.05
C VAL A 81 -19.24 -11.48 4.14
N GLU A 82 -19.23 -10.91 5.33
CA GLU A 82 -19.56 -9.49 5.52
C GLU A 82 -18.34 -8.64 5.15
N VAL A 83 -18.56 -7.65 4.30
CA VAL A 83 -17.53 -6.79 3.72
C VAL A 83 -17.89 -5.36 4.08
N ASP A 84 -17.02 -4.70 4.84
CA ASP A 84 -17.13 -3.28 5.14
C ASP A 84 -16.38 -2.48 4.07
N MET A 85 -17.13 -1.76 3.24
CA MET A 85 -16.58 -0.91 2.18
C MET A 85 -16.41 0.55 2.64
N ASN A 86 -16.64 0.85 3.92
CA ASN A 86 -16.49 2.18 4.47
C ASN A 86 -15.04 2.42 4.85
N TYR A 87 -14.32 3.16 4.00
CA TYR A 87 -12.97 3.64 4.29
C TYR A 87 -12.86 5.12 3.97
N LYS A 88 -11.87 5.81 4.57
CA LYS A 88 -11.67 7.23 4.33
C LYS A 88 -10.83 7.44 3.08
N LEU A 89 -11.32 8.28 2.15
CA LEU A 89 -10.48 8.80 1.08
C LEU A 89 -9.46 9.77 1.67
N LEU A 90 -8.20 9.56 1.29
CA LEU A 90 -7.10 10.40 1.73
C LEU A 90 -7.01 11.63 0.84
N SER A 91 -6.57 12.73 1.44
CA SER A 91 -6.34 13.95 0.70
C SER A 91 -5.29 13.72 -0.40
N PRO A 92 -5.45 14.29 -1.61
CA PRO A 92 -4.38 14.31 -2.61
C PRO A 92 -3.13 15.07 -2.10
N TYR A 93 -3.28 15.86 -1.04
CA TYR A 93 -2.20 16.56 -0.35
C TYR A 93 -1.57 15.72 0.78
N ILE A 94 -1.80 14.40 0.88
CA ILE A 94 -1.13 13.57 1.90
C ILE A 94 0.41 13.52 1.70
N ARG A 95 0.85 13.70 0.45
CA ARG A 95 2.25 13.81 -0.02
C ARG A 95 3.16 12.59 0.21
N ILE A 96 2.66 11.48 0.77
CA ILE A 96 3.42 10.24 0.83
C ILE A 96 3.44 9.52 -0.53
N ASN A 97 4.54 8.82 -0.83
CA ASN A 97 4.75 8.14 -2.12
C ASN A 97 3.68 7.08 -2.42
N VAL A 98 3.33 6.26 -1.43
CA VAL A 98 2.38 5.15 -1.60
C VAL A 98 1.42 5.11 -0.41
N VAL A 99 0.16 5.40 -0.69
CA VAL A 99 -0.92 5.18 0.27
C VAL A 99 -1.32 3.70 0.29
N PRO A 100 -1.73 3.15 1.44
CA PRO A 100 -2.42 1.87 1.46
C PRO A 100 -3.59 1.85 0.49
N GLY A 101 -3.69 0.79 -0.31
CA GLY A 101 -4.87 0.51 -1.10
C GLY A 101 -6.03 0.02 -0.22
N ASN A 102 -7.05 -0.49 -0.88
CA ASN A 102 -8.34 -0.82 -0.28
C ASN A 102 -8.69 -2.31 -0.42
N TRP A 103 -7.69 -3.19 -0.38
CA TRP A 103 -7.96 -4.63 -0.39
C TRP A 103 -8.65 -5.06 0.90
N ILE A 104 -9.80 -5.72 0.76
CA ILE A 104 -10.54 -6.35 1.86
C ILE A 104 -10.26 -7.85 1.83
N SER A 105 -9.65 -8.33 2.90
CA SER A 105 -9.35 -9.76 3.09
C SER A 105 -10.62 -10.54 3.46
N THR A 106 -10.97 -11.53 2.65
CA THR A 106 -12.17 -12.36 2.86
C THR A 106 -11.96 -13.48 3.89
N GLY A 107 -10.71 -13.84 4.19
CA GLY A 107 -10.39 -15.05 4.96
C GLY A 107 -10.66 -16.34 4.20
N LEU A 108 -10.76 -16.28 2.88
CA LEU A 108 -11.00 -17.39 1.98
C LEU A 108 -9.84 -17.59 1.01
N TYR A 109 -9.68 -18.82 0.55
CA TYR A 109 -8.66 -19.23 -0.40
C TYR A 109 -9.31 -19.97 -1.58
N ALA A 110 -8.91 -19.65 -2.80
CA ALA A 110 -9.28 -20.37 -4.00
C ALA A 110 -8.28 -21.52 -4.22
N ALA A 111 -8.77 -22.76 -4.27
CA ALA A 111 -7.92 -23.88 -4.60
C ALA A 111 -7.45 -23.80 -6.07
N PRO A 112 -6.21 -24.23 -6.39
CA PRO A 112 -5.68 -24.13 -7.73
C PRO A 112 -6.59 -24.79 -8.77
N GLY A 113 -6.92 -24.06 -9.84
CA GLY A 113 -7.69 -24.58 -10.96
C GLY A 113 -9.19 -24.79 -10.71
N GLU A 114 -9.64 -24.66 -9.47
CA GLU A 114 -11.05 -24.78 -9.11
C GLU A 114 -11.81 -23.49 -9.42
N LEU A 115 -13.05 -23.63 -9.88
CA LEU A 115 -13.92 -22.48 -10.14
C LEU A 115 -14.52 -21.99 -8.84
N VAL A 116 -14.39 -20.69 -8.55
CA VAL A 116 -15.05 -20.05 -7.42
C VAL A 116 -16.29 -19.32 -7.92
N LYS A 117 -17.44 -19.57 -7.29
CA LYS A 117 -18.67 -18.81 -7.51
C LYS A 117 -18.78 -17.72 -6.46
N ILE A 118 -19.13 -16.51 -6.90
CA ILE A 118 -19.28 -15.31 -6.07
C ILE A 118 -20.64 -14.70 -6.38
N VAL A 119 -21.48 -14.49 -5.38
CA VAL A 119 -22.79 -13.87 -5.54
C VAL A 119 -22.80 -12.53 -4.81
N LEU A 120 -23.06 -11.47 -5.57
CA LEU A 120 -23.19 -10.11 -5.06
C LEU A 120 -24.67 -9.71 -4.95
N PRO A 121 -25.05 -8.93 -3.91
CA PRO A 121 -26.33 -8.22 -3.87
C PRO A 121 -26.58 -7.33 -5.10
N GLN A 122 -27.82 -6.91 -5.35
CA GLN A 122 -28.15 -6.11 -6.53
C GLN A 122 -27.48 -4.72 -6.53
N ASP A 123 -27.22 -4.16 -5.36
CA ASP A 123 -26.65 -2.82 -5.17
C ASP A 123 -25.11 -2.83 -5.06
N SER A 124 -24.41 -3.75 -5.74
CA SER A 124 -22.99 -4.06 -5.50
C SER A 124 -22.01 -3.53 -6.55
N GLU A 125 -22.28 -2.38 -7.16
CA GLU A 125 -21.42 -1.89 -8.25
C GLU A 125 -20.01 -1.52 -7.78
N GLY A 126 -19.03 -1.64 -8.69
CA GLY A 126 -17.68 -1.17 -8.46
C GLY A 126 -16.82 -2.08 -7.58
N LEU A 127 -17.06 -3.39 -7.57
CA LEU A 127 -16.25 -4.35 -6.81
C LEU A 127 -15.38 -5.21 -7.73
N THR A 128 -14.10 -5.34 -7.42
CA THR A 128 -13.18 -6.26 -8.12
C THR A 128 -12.78 -7.40 -7.19
N VAL A 129 -12.85 -8.65 -7.67
CA VAL A 129 -12.20 -9.77 -6.97
C VAL A 129 -10.75 -9.87 -7.43
N GLN A 130 -9.86 -10.14 -6.47
CA GLN A 130 -8.50 -10.60 -6.75
C GLN A 130 -8.27 -11.97 -6.10
N VAL A 131 -7.65 -12.88 -6.84
CA VAL A 131 -7.19 -14.17 -6.32
C VAL A 131 -5.65 -14.20 -6.38
N GLY A 132 -5.01 -14.37 -5.22
CA GLY A 132 -3.56 -14.34 -5.06
C GLY A 132 -3.05 -12.98 -4.55
N ALA A 133 -2.15 -12.99 -3.56
CA ALA A 133 -1.60 -11.77 -2.94
C ALA A 133 -0.39 -11.19 -3.70
N HIS A 134 0.31 -12.02 -4.47
CA HIS A 134 1.55 -11.68 -5.17
C HIS A 134 1.27 -10.83 -6.41
N THR A 135 1.66 -9.55 -6.35
CA THR A 135 1.45 -8.60 -7.45
C THR A 135 2.61 -8.53 -8.44
N ASP A 136 3.74 -9.11 -8.09
CA ASP A 136 4.96 -9.01 -8.87
C ASP A 136 4.93 -9.84 -10.15
N ASN A 137 5.34 -9.19 -11.24
CA ASN A 137 5.68 -9.85 -12.50
C ASN A 137 7.19 -10.17 -12.53
N VAL A 138 7.53 -11.45 -12.39
CA VAL A 138 8.93 -11.92 -12.37
C VAL A 138 9.41 -12.45 -13.72
N GLY A 139 8.71 -12.16 -14.83
CA GLY A 139 9.04 -12.66 -16.16
C GLY A 139 10.43 -12.29 -16.69
N ASN A 140 11.06 -11.25 -16.11
CA ASN A 140 12.42 -10.82 -16.44
C ASN A 140 13.52 -11.46 -15.57
N LYS A 141 13.17 -12.40 -14.68
CA LYS A 141 14.15 -13.08 -13.81
C LYS A 141 14.68 -14.36 -14.46
N VAL A 142 15.97 -14.61 -14.25
CA VAL A 142 16.65 -15.83 -14.73
C VAL A 142 17.51 -16.40 -13.59
N PRO A 143 17.25 -17.64 -13.11
CA PRO A 143 16.07 -18.47 -13.44
C PRO A 143 14.78 -17.91 -12.81
N MET A 144 13.63 -18.26 -13.40
CA MET A 144 12.32 -18.05 -12.75
C MET A 144 12.05 -19.18 -11.75
N LEU A 145 11.71 -18.83 -10.51
CA LEU A 145 11.38 -19.76 -9.43
C LEU A 145 9.88 -20.02 -9.30
N ARG A 146 9.06 -19.19 -9.96
CA ARG A 146 7.60 -19.33 -10.08
C ARG A 146 7.14 -18.75 -11.43
N PRO A 147 5.90 -19.01 -11.87
CA PRO A 147 5.33 -18.32 -13.03
C PRO A 147 5.37 -16.80 -12.88
N ALA A 148 5.51 -16.11 -14.01
CA ALA A 148 5.70 -14.66 -14.06
C ALA A 148 4.63 -13.91 -13.23
N VAL A 149 3.36 -14.23 -13.45
CA VAL A 149 2.21 -13.68 -12.73
C VAL A 149 1.36 -14.83 -12.21
N ILE A 150 1.01 -14.79 -10.92
CA ILE A 150 0.19 -15.81 -10.26
C ILE A 150 -1.08 -15.23 -9.61
N SER A 151 -1.39 -13.96 -9.86
CA SER A 151 -2.62 -13.31 -9.41
C SER A 151 -3.63 -13.16 -10.56
N THR A 152 -4.92 -13.21 -10.24
CA THR A 152 -6.01 -12.93 -11.20
C THR A 152 -6.89 -11.83 -10.64
N ARG A 153 -7.28 -10.86 -11.47
CA ARG A 153 -8.29 -9.84 -11.14
C ARG A 153 -9.48 -9.94 -12.08
N LYS A 154 -10.68 -9.72 -11.54
CA LYS A 154 -11.91 -9.68 -12.33
C LYS A 154 -12.89 -8.69 -11.73
N LEU A 155 -13.46 -7.81 -12.55
CA LEU A 155 -14.60 -6.98 -12.16
C LEU A 155 -15.81 -7.88 -11.86
N LEU A 156 -16.46 -7.64 -10.73
CA LEU A 156 -17.69 -8.32 -10.36
C LEU A 156 -18.89 -7.45 -10.72
N LEU A 157 -19.97 -8.10 -11.16
CA LEU A 157 -21.27 -7.48 -11.40
C LEU A 157 -22.28 -7.95 -10.34
N PRO A 158 -23.34 -7.18 -10.06
CA PRO A 158 -24.44 -7.66 -9.24
C PRO A 158 -24.96 -9.04 -9.70
N GLY A 159 -25.27 -9.92 -8.76
CA GLY A 159 -25.66 -11.32 -9.05
C GLY A 159 -24.47 -12.28 -9.12
N VAL A 160 -24.56 -13.28 -10.00
CA VAL A 160 -23.65 -14.44 -10.03
C VAL A 160 -22.41 -14.16 -10.88
N ASN A 161 -21.24 -14.39 -10.30
CA ASN A 161 -19.94 -14.27 -10.93
C ASN A 161 -19.12 -15.54 -10.71
N TYR A 162 -18.17 -15.79 -11.62
CA TYR A 162 -17.21 -16.88 -11.50
C TYR A 162 -15.78 -16.38 -11.72
N VAL A 163 -14.84 -16.90 -10.95
CA VAL A 163 -13.40 -16.62 -11.11
C VAL A 163 -12.62 -17.92 -10.91
N ARG A 164 -11.54 -18.09 -11.68
CA ARG A 164 -10.60 -19.21 -11.55
C ARG A 164 -9.19 -18.66 -11.63
N ASN A 165 -8.32 -19.16 -10.75
CA ASN A 165 -6.88 -18.96 -10.83
C ASN A 165 -6.23 -20.35 -10.84
N ILE A 166 -5.46 -20.65 -11.87
CA ILE A 166 -4.85 -21.99 -12.07
C ILE A 166 -3.77 -22.32 -11.03
N TYR A 167 -3.28 -21.32 -10.29
CA TYR A 167 -2.32 -21.46 -9.19
C TYR A 167 -2.96 -21.34 -7.80
N GLY A 168 -4.23 -20.94 -7.72
CA GLY A 168 -4.94 -20.66 -6.48
C GLY A 168 -4.48 -19.38 -5.81
N GLY A 169 -5.01 -19.10 -4.62
CA GLY A 169 -4.59 -17.94 -3.83
C GLY A 169 -5.65 -17.40 -2.88
N THR A 170 -5.23 -16.54 -1.96
CA THR A 170 -6.13 -15.78 -1.08
C THR A 170 -7.08 -14.92 -1.89
N ILE A 171 -8.34 -14.86 -1.48
CA ILE A 171 -9.38 -14.08 -2.16
C ILE A 171 -9.53 -12.71 -1.49
N TYR A 172 -9.40 -11.66 -2.28
CA TYR A 172 -9.61 -10.28 -1.87
C TYR A 172 -10.77 -9.65 -2.62
N LEU A 173 -11.47 -8.74 -1.97
CA LEU A 173 -12.43 -7.84 -2.59
C LEU A 173 -11.88 -6.42 -2.56
N ILE A 174 -11.97 -5.73 -3.68
CA ILE A 174 -11.35 -4.41 -3.88
C ILE A 174 -12.46 -3.47 -4.39
N PRO A 175 -13.06 -2.64 -3.52
CA PRO A 175 -14.04 -1.64 -3.95
C PRO A 175 -13.37 -0.57 -4.82
N ALA A 176 -14.12 0.09 -5.70
CA ALA A 176 -13.61 1.20 -6.51
C ALA A 176 -13.63 2.54 -5.75
N ALA A 177 -14.55 2.67 -4.80
CA ALA A 177 -14.77 3.86 -3.98
C ALA A 177 -15.32 3.43 -2.61
N PRO A 178 -15.18 4.25 -1.56
CA PRO A 178 -15.79 3.93 -0.28
C PRO A 178 -17.31 4.04 -0.38
N VAL A 179 -18.00 3.13 0.28
CA VAL A 179 -19.45 3.16 0.43
C VAL A 179 -19.77 2.95 1.90
N ALA A 180 -20.58 3.84 2.47
CA ALA A 180 -20.99 3.77 3.88
C ALA A 180 -22.03 2.66 4.12
N LYS A 181 -21.70 1.44 3.72
CA LYS A 181 -22.52 0.25 3.89
C LYS A 181 -21.65 -0.99 4.04
N LYS A 182 -22.15 -1.93 4.83
CA LYS A 182 -21.68 -3.30 4.83
C LYS A 182 -22.45 -4.08 3.78
N MET A 183 -21.78 -5.02 3.12
CA MET A 183 -22.41 -5.92 2.16
C MET A 183 -22.09 -7.36 2.48
N THR A 184 -23.05 -8.26 2.25
CA THR A 184 -22.82 -9.70 2.36
C THR A 184 -22.54 -10.27 0.98
N VAL A 185 -21.36 -10.87 0.81
CA VAL A 185 -20.96 -11.56 -0.42
C VAL A 185 -20.95 -13.06 -0.17
N THR A 186 -21.63 -13.82 -1.01
CA THR A 186 -21.71 -15.28 -0.88
C THR A 186 -20.69 -15.95 -1.80
N PHE A 187 -19.85 -16.81 -1.24
CA PHE A 187 -18.85 -17.59 -1.95
C PHE A 187 -19.18 -19.08 -1.94
N SER A 188 -18.95 -19.76 -3.06
CA SER A 188 -19.06 -21.22 -3.14
C SER A 188 -17.83 -21.80 -3.83
N ASN A 189 -17.49 -23.02 -3.43
CA ASN A 189 -16.30 -23.74 -3.84
C ASN A 189 -14.99 -23.04 -3.46
N VAL A 190 -14.93 -22.60 -2.19
CA VAL A 190 -13.78 -21.92 -1.58
C VAL A 190 -13.31 -22.66 -0.35
N VAL A 191 -12.12 -22.35 0.13
CA VAL A 191 -11.52 -22.94 1.33
C VAL A 191 -11.38 -21.87 2.40
N LYS A 192 -11.51 -22.24 3.68
CA LYS A 192 -11.24 -21.32 4.79
C LYS A 192 -9.73 -21.14 4.97
N SER A 193 -9.24 -19.91 4.92
CA SER A 193 -7.83 -19.61 5.24
C SER A 193 -7.61 -19.64 6.75
N PRO A 194 -6.50 -20.19 7.27
CA PRO A 194 -6.15 -20.18 8.69
C PRO A 194 -5.54 -18.82 9.11
N ASP A 195 -6.27 -17.74 8.83
CA ASP A 195 -5.82 -16.37 9.14
C ASP A 195 -5.86 -16.10 10.65
N PHE A 196 -4.91 -15.29 11.12
CA PHE A 196 -4.99 -14.65 12.43
C PHE A 196 -5.64 -13.27 12.27
N VAL A 197 -6.68 -12.98 13.04
CA VAL A 197 -7.29 -11.65 13.07
C VAL A 197 -7.24 -11.09 14.48
N LEU A 198 -6.51 -9.99 14.67
CA LEU A 198 -6.33 -9.35 15.95
C LEU A 198 -7.68 -8.99 16.58
N GLY A 199 -7.89 -9.39 17.84
CA GLY A 199 -9.14 -9.16 18.57
C GLY A 199 -10.29 -10.11 18.21
N GLN A 200 -10.13 -11.00 17.22
CA GLN A 200 -11.13 -12.01 16.86
C GLN A 200 -10.62 -13.45 17.02
N THR A 201 -9.32 -13.68 16.87
CA THR A 201 -8.69 -15.00 16.99
C THR A 201 -7.61 -14.93 18.05
N THR A 202 -7.63 -15.81 19.05
CA THR A 202 -6.54 -15.91 20.02
C THR A 202 -5.31 -16.56 19.41
N SER A 203 -4.12 -16.31 19.97
CA SER A 203 -2.89 -16.94 19.45
C SER A 203 -2.95 -18.48 19.54
N ALA A 204 -3.55 -19.04 20.59
CA ALA A 204 -3.70 -20.48 20.76
C ALA A 204 -4.63 -21.10 19.70
N GLU A 205 -5.81 -20.50 19.48
CA GLU A 205 -6.75 -20.96 18.44
C GLU A 205 -6.12 -20.89 17.05
N TRP A 206 -5.40 -19.82 16.75
CA TRP A 206 -4.73 -19.66 15.46
C TRP A 206 -3.64 -20.71 15.22
N LYS A 207 -2.84 -21.04 16.24
CA LYS A 207 -1.84 -22.13 16.15
C LYS A 207 -2.50 -23.46 15.81
N GLU A 208 -3.65 -23.75 16.41
CA GLU A 208 -4.44 -24.95 16.10
C GLU A 208 -5.03 -24.93 14.69
N MET A 209 -5.53 -23.78 14.23
CA MET A 209 -6.00 -23.60 12.85
C MET A 209 -4.89 -23.90 11.85
N LEU A 210 -3.68 -23.37 12.07
CA LEU A 210 -2.52 -23.64 11.21
C LEU A 210 -2.10 -25.11 11.26
N ARG A 211 -2.08 -25.76 12.41
CA ARG A 211 -1.74 -27.19 12.50
C ARG A 211 -2.71 -28.06 11.69
N ARG A 212 -4.01 -27.74 11.71
CA ARG A 212 -5.07 -28.54 11.07
C ARG A 212 -5.26 -28.27 9.59
N SER A 213 -5.20 -27.01 9.15
CA SER A 213 -5.46 -26.64 7.77
C SER A 213 -4.35 -27.11 6.83
N ASN A 214 -4.63 -27.35 5.56
CA ASN A 214 -3.64 -27.58 4.51
C ASN A 214 -3.45 -26.39 3.57
N VAL A 215 -4.06 -25.24 3.87
CA VAL A 215 -3.91 -24.02 3.06
C VAL A 215 -2.46 -23.51 3.15
N PRO A 216 -1.76 -23.26 2.02
CA PRO A 216 -0.34 -22.97 2.02
C PRO A 216 0.00 -21.53 2.42
N VAL A 217 -0.94 -20.60 2.23
CA VAL A 217 -0.76 -19.16 2.44
C VAL A 217 -1.85 -18.67 3.39
N PHE A 218 -1.48 -17.82 4.34
CA PHE A 218 -2.40 -17.21 5.30
C PHE A 218 -2.03 -15.76 5.56
N GLU A 219 -2.94 -15.01 6.18
CA GLU A 219 -2.67 -13.64 6.63
C GLU A 219 -2.66 -13.54 8.16
N MET A 220 -1.76 -12.71 8.69
CA MET A 220 -1.90 -12.14 10.04
C MET A 220 -2.38 -10.71 9.91
N ARG A 221 -3.52 -10.40 10.52
CA ARG A 221 -4.28 -9.19 10.25
C ARG A 221 -4.44 -8.35 11.52
N GLY A 222 -3.81 -7.18 11.52
CA GLY A 222 -4.05 -6.08 12.45
C GLY A 222 -5.01 -5.05 11.85
N GLU A 223 -5.17 -3.94 12.54
CA GLU A 223 -5.98 -2.81 12.09
C GLU A 223 -5.24 -1.95 11.05
N ARG A 224 -3.93 -1.77 11.23
CA ARG A 224 -3.08 -0.86 10.44
C ARG A 224 -2.02 -1.60 9.62
N PHE A 225 -1.79 -2.88 9.91
CA PHE A 225 -0.84 -3.72 9.19
C PHE A 225 -1.35 -5.15 8.94
N ILE A 226 -1.07 -5.68 7.74
CA ILE A 226 -1.34 -7.08 7.37
C ILE A 226 -0.08 -7.67 6.72
N ILE A 227 0.30 -8.88 7.14
CA ILE A 227 1.36 -9.67 6.51
C ILE A 227 0.79 -10.98 5.96
N THR A 228 1.11 -11.30 4.70
CA THR A 228 0.81 -12.59 4.07
C THR A 228 2.05 -13.49 4.13
N MET A 229 1.90 -14.67 4.73
CA MET A 229 3.00 -15.62 4.96
C MET A 229 2.63 -17.06 4.59
N TYR A 230 3.61 -17.95 4.73
CA TYR A 230 3.53 -19.35 4.30
C TYR A 230 3.41 -20.29 5.48
N ARG A 231 2.38 -21.14 5.43
CA ARG A 231 2.08 -22.12 6.47
C ARG A 231 3.27 -23.02 6.77
N LYS A 232 3.88 -23.62 5.75
CA LYS A 232 4.96 -24.60 5.91
C LYS A 232 6.12 -24.04 6.76
N MET A 233 6.51 -22.81 6.46
CA MET A 233 7.53 -22.09 7.20
C MET A 233 7.04 -21.77 8.63
N MET A 234 5.82 -21.24 8.75
CA MET A 234 5.25 -20.85 10.05
C MET A 234 5.15 -22.00 11.04
N LEU A 235 4.82 -23.21 10.59
CA LEU A 235 4.76 -24.41 11.44
C LEU A 235 6.06 -24.70 12.19
N THR A 236 7.21 -24.27 11.67
CA THR A 236 8.53 -24.50 12.31
C THR A 236 8.84 -23.51 13.45
N MET A 237 8.01 -22.49 13.62
CA MET A 237 8.24 -21.34 14.50
C MET A 237 6.99 -20.94 15.32
N LEU A 238 5.87 -21.65 15.20
CA LEU A 238 4.59 -21.32 15.87
C LEU A 238 4.72 -21.08 17.38
N ASP A 239 5.59 -21.84 18.05
CA ASP A 239 5.72 -21.80 19.50
C ASP A 239 6.80 -20.80 19.98
N ARG A 240 7.42 -20.04 19.05
CA ARG A 240 8.48 -19.05 19.37
C ARG A 240 7.95 -17.65 19.68
N PHE A 241 6.69 -17.37 19.36
CA PHE A 241 6.10 -16.05 19.51
C PHE A 241 4.60 -16.13 19.84
N ASP A 242 4.05 -14.99 20.21
CA ASP A 242 2.62 -14.77 20.40
C ASP A 242 2.08 -13.88 19.27
N ALA A 243 1.08 -14.40 18.53
CA ALA A 243 0.57 -13.73 17.33
C ALA A 243 -0.14 -12.41 17.65
N GLU A 244 -0.80 -12.33 18.80
CA GLU A 244 -1.48 -11.11 19.25
C GLU A 244 -0.46 -10.02 19.58
N ALA A 245 0.58 -10.35 20.34
CA ALA A 245 1.68 -9.45 20.65
C ALA A 245 2.37 -8.93 19.38
N VAL A 246 2.62 -9.80 18.41
CA VAL A 246 3.19 -9.43 17.10
C VAL A 246 2.32 -8.41 16.37
N MET A 247 1.03 -8.70 16.18
CA MET A 247 0.17 -7.81 15.39
C MET A 247 -0.12 -6.48 16.11
N ARG A 248 -0.28 -6.50 17.44
CA ARG A 248 -0.36 -5.26 18.23
C ARG A 248 0.90 -4.41 18.07
N LYS A 249 2.07 -5.05 17.99
CA LYS A 249 3.34 -4.35 17.82
C LYS A 249 3.45 -3.67 16.46
N TRP A 250 3.03 -4.36 15.41
CA TRP A 250 2.98 -3.78 14.06
C TRP A 250 2.02 -2.60 13.98
N ASP A 251 0.79 -2.76 14.49
CA ASP A 251 -0.19 -1.68 14.51
C ASP A 251 0.31 -0.46 15.31
N GLU A 252 0.87 -0.69 16.50
CA GLU A 252 1.48 0.37 17.31
C GLU A 252 2.60 1.10 16.57
N THR A 253 3.42 0.37 15.81
CA THR A 253 4.53 0.95 15.04
C THR A 253 3.99 1.84 13.91
N ILE A 254 3.01 1.37 13.14
CA ILE A 254 2.39 2.19 12.08
C ILE A 254 1.74 3.44 12.68
N ILE A 255 1.02 3.31 13.80
CA ILE A 255 0.35 4.44 14.44
C ILE A 255 1.38 5.46 14.93
N LYS A 256 2.34 5.05 15.77
CA LYS A 256 3.22 5.99 16.49
C LYS A 256 4.40 6.48 15.67
N ASP A 257 5.01 5.59 14.88
CA ASP A 257 6.29 5.88 14.23
C ASP A 257 6.13 6.30 12.77
N TYR A 258 4.98 6.02 12.16
CA TYR A 258 4.66 6.49 10.81
C TYR A 258 3.59 7.57 10.84
N ASN A 259 2.36 7.26 11.25
CA ASN A 259 1.23 8.19 11.18
C ASN A 259 1.44 9.41 12.10
N GLU A 260 1.51 9.21 13.42
CA GLU A 260 1.66 10.30 14.40
C GLU A 260 2.95 11.09 14.18
N TRP A 261 4.06 10.41 13.84
CA TRP A 261 5.32 11.08 13.58
C TRP A 261 5.25 12.01 12.36
N TYR A 262 4.45 11.66 11.34
CA TYR A 262 4.17 12.52 10.20
C TYR A 262 3.03 13.51 10.45
N GLY A 263 2.47 13.54 11.66
CA GLY A 263 1.37 14.40 12.05
C GLY A 263 0.05 14.03 11.39
N LEU A 264 -0.13 12.74 11.10
CA LEU A 264 -1.38 12.17 10.64
C LEU A 264 -2.16 11.63 11.83
N GLU A 265 -3.47 11.81 11.80
CA GLU A 265 -4.39 11.49 12.90
C GLU A 265 -5.62 10.77 12.34
N ASP A 266 -6.27 9.93 13.15
CA ASP A 266 -7.43 9.16 12.69
C ASP A 266 -8.66 10.06 12.45
N ASN A 267 -8.79 11.16 13.20
CA ASN A 267 -9.89 12.12 13.09
C ASN A 267 -9.36 13.56 13.24
N PRO A 268 -8.60 14.07 12.26
CA PRO A 268 -8.00 15.39 12.34
C PRO A 268 -9.06 16.48 12.11
N VAL A 269 -8.77 17.69 12.60
CA VAL A 269 -9.57 18.89 12.26
C VAL A 269 -9.41 19.25 10.78
N ASP A 270 -8.20 19.09 10.23
CA ASP A 270 -7.91 19.32 8.81
C ASP A 270 -7.76 17.98 8.09
N VAL A 271 -8.61 17.74 7.10
CA VAL A 271 -8.67 16.48 6.32
C VAL A 271 -7.35 16.13 5.62
N ARG A 272 -6.44 17.10 5.43
CA ARG A 272 -5.10 16.85 4.89
C ARG A 272 -4.23 16.03 5.84
N ASP A 273 -4.52 16.05 7.14
CA ASP A 273 -3.80 15.28 8.16
C ASP A 273 -4.48 13.93 8.46
N GLN A 274 -5.39 13.45 7.60
CA GLN A 274 -6.08 12.18 7.82
C GLN A 274 -5.10 11.02 7.63
N ALA A 275 -4.96 10.18 8.65
CA ALA A 275 -4.21 8.93 8.57
C ALA A 275 -4.92 7.92 7.66
N PRO A 276 -4.18 7.07 6.93
CA PRO A 276 -4.75 5.91 6.25
C PRO A 276 -5.55 5.03 7.21
N THR A 277 -6.82 4.78 6.86
CA THR A 277 -7.70 3.87 7.64
C THR A 277 -7.63 2.43 7.14
N THR A 278 -7.08 2.21 5.95
CA THR A 278 -6.81 0.86 5.43
C THR A 278 -5.39 0.43 5.80
N PRO A 279 -5.17 -0.88 6.03
CA PRO A 279 -3.89 -1.35 6.53
C PRO A 279 -2.82 -1.36 5.44
N HIS A 280 -1.58 -1.05 5.81
CA HIS A 280 -0.41 -1.40 5.00
C HIS A 280 -0.32 -2.92 4.84
N ARG A 281 0.14 -3.37 3.67
CA ARG A 281 0.24 -4.79 3.35
C ARG A 281 1.65 -5.17 3.00
N PHE A 282 2.05 -6.35 3.44
CA PHE A 282 3.30 -6.96 3.10
C PHE A 282 3.06 -8.41 2.66
N VAL A 283 3.72 -8.87 1.61
CA VAL A 283 3.57 -10.23 1.07
C VAL A 283 4.94 -10.84 0.91
N LEU A 284 5.16 -12.01 1.53
CA LEU A 284 6.36 -12.79 1.27
C LEU A 284 6.21 -13.58 -0.02
N ASP A 285 7.27 -13.69 -0.82
CA ASP A 285 7.28 -14.40 -2.10
C ASP A 285 8.54 -15.26 -2.22
N ILE A 286 8.48 -16.36 -2.97
CA ILE A 286 9.67 -17.13 -3.34
C ILE A 286 10.57 -16.36 -4.31
N GLN A 287 9.99 -15.43 -5.09
CA GLN A 287 10.71 -14.56 -6.00
C GLN A 287 10.00 -13.23 -6.20
N ILE A 288 10.73 -12.13 -6.01
CA ILE A 288 10.25 -10.76 -6.23
C ILE A 288 10.98 -10.11 -7.41
N SER A 289 10.42 -9.01 -7.90
CA SER A 289 10.86 -8.28 -9.08
C SER A 289 12.14 -7.47 -8.83
N LEU A 290 12.34 -6.93 -7.63
CA LEU A 290 13.44 -6.04 -7.28
C LEU A 290 13.98 -6.30 -5.87
N GLY A 291 15.30 -6.15 -5.70
CA GLY A 291 15.96 -6.18 -4.39
C GLY A 291 15.77 -7.49 -3.62
N SER A 292 15.97 -7.42 -2.31
CA SER A 292 15.57 -8.45 -1.32
C SER A 292 14.18 -8.17 -0.72
N GLY A 293 13.73 -6.93 -0.84
CA GLY A 293 12.38 -6.44 -0.60
C GLY A 293 12.17 -5.18 -1.43
N HIS A 294 10.92 -4.78 -1.61
CA HIS A 294 10.59 -3.47 -2.16
C HIS A 294 9.25 -2.95 -1.65
N SER A 295 9.17 -1.61 -1.60
CA SER A 295 7.98 -0.84 -1.27
C SER A 295 6.86 -0.97 -2.32
N GLY A 296 5.67 -0.49 -1.95
CA GLY A 296 4.46 -0.61 -2.75
C GLY A 296 3.22 -0.95 -1.92
N TYR A 297 2.14 -1.29 -2.63
CA TYR A 297 0.95 -1.87 -2.04
C TYR A 297 0.51 -3.12 -2.82
N PRO A 298 0.82 -4.33 -2.31
CA PRO A 298 1.60 -4.60 -1.10
C PRO A 298 3.09 -4.26 -1.24
N CYS A 299 3.79 -4.10 -0.12
CA CYS A 299 5.24 -4.30 -0.09
C CYS A 299 5.53 -5.79 -0.29
N MET A 300 6.64 -6.12 -0.95
CA MET A 300 7.04 -7.50 -1.24
C MET A 300 8.41 -7.79 -0.65
N ALA A 301 8.64 -9.01 -0.17
CA ALA A 301 9.96 -9.49 0.22
C ALA A 301 10.11 -10.99 0.01
N TYR A 302 11.34 -11.49 0.07
CA TYR A 302 11.59 -12.93 0.02
C TYR A 302 11.07 -13.66 1.27
N LEU A 303 10.81 -14.97 1.12
CA LEU A 303 10.36 -15.86 2.19
C LEU A 303 11.29 -15.88 3.43
N ASP A 304 12.57 -15.56 3.27
CA ASP A 304 13.56 -15.58 4.36
C ASP A 304 13.40 -14.41 5.34
N TRP A 305 12.62 -13.37 5.00
CA TRP A 305 12.34 -12.22 5.87
C TRP A 305 11.34 -12.53 7.00
N HIS A 306 10.82 -13.75 7.09
CA HIS A 306 9.77 -14.09 8.05
C HIS A 306 10.09 -13.74 9.50
N SER A 307 11.34 -13.91 9.95
CA SER A 307 11.76 -13.56 11.31
C SER A 307 11.61 -12.07 11.60
N ASP A 308 11.80 -11.21 10.60
CA ASP A 308 11.69 -9.76 10.76
C ASP A 308 10.25 -9.33 11.06
N PHE A 309 9.26 -10.15 10.73
CA PHE A 309 7.83 -9.89 10.96
C PHE A 309 7.27 -10.49 12.25
N ILE A 310 7.87 -11.55 12.80
CA ILE A 310 7.28 -12.29 13.93
C ILE A 310 8.08 -12.21 15.22
N ASP A 311 9.36 -11.85 15.16
CA ASP A 311 10.17 -11.73 16.37
C ASP A 311 9.92 -10.36 17.01
N THR A 312 9.06 -10.33 18.03
CA THR A 312 8.77 -9.10 18.77
C THR A 312 10.00 -8.51 19.43
N ALA A 313 11.00 -9.31 19.83
CA ALA A 313 12.22 -8.78 20.40
C ALA A 313 13.01 -7.99 19.35
N VAL A 314 13.08 -8.48 18.11
CA VAL A 314 13.72 -7.80 16.97
C VAL A 314 12.95 -6.54 16.56
N ILE A 315 11.62 -6.63 16.42
CA ILE A 315 10.74 -5.49 16.10
C ILE A 315 10.92 -4.38 17.15
N ASN A 316 10.92 -4.74 18.44
CA ASN A 316 11.10 -3.81 19.57
C ASN A 316 12.49 -3.16 19.66
N LYS A 317 13.51 -3.64 18.93
CA LYS A 317 14.82 -2.97 18.88
C LYS A 317 14.99 -2.07 17.66
N GLY A 318 13.97 -1.95 16.82
CA GLY A 318 14.16 -1.34 15.49
C GLY A 318 15.05 -2.20 14.59
N ALA A 319 15.25 -3.49 14.93
CA ALA A 319 16.18 -4.38 14.24
C ALA A 319 15.54 -5.11 13.05
N SER A 320 14.20 -5.07 12.92
CA SER A 320 13.46 -5.47 11.71
C SER A 320 13.63 -4.43 10.60
N TRP A 321 14.89 -4.16 10.25
CA TRP A 321 15.27 -3.06 9.37
C TRP A 321 14.58 -3.15 8.01
N GLY A 322 14.55 -4.33 7.38
CA GLY A 322 13.96 -4.52 6.05
C GLY A 322 12.50 -4.06 5.97
N PRO A 323 11.59 -4.63 6.76
CA PRO A 323 10.19 -4.20 6.76
C PRO A 323 9.99 -2.71 7.06
N PHE A 324 10.72 -2.16 8.04
CA PHE A 324 10.61 -0.74 8.37
C PHE A 324 11.14 0.17 7.25
N HIS A 325 12.19 -0.26 6.57
CA HIS A 325 12.80 0.42 5.43
C HIS A 325 11.82 0.48 4.25
N GLU A 326 11.15 -0.64 3.91
CA GLU A 326 10.19 -0.68 2.80
C GLU A 326 8.91 0.12 3.08
N ILE A 327 8.38 0.06 4.32
CA ILE A 327 7.26 0.92 4.70
C ILE A 327 7.72 2.38 4.74
N GLY A 328 8.98 2.65 5.12
CA GLY A 328 9.60 3.96 5.08
C GLY A 328 9.56 4.58 3.68
N HIS A 329 9.83 3.80 2.64
CA HIS A 329 9.69 4.24 1.25
C HIS A 329 8.26 4.67 0.89
N ASN A 330 7.25 3.92 1.35
CA ASN A 330 5.85 4.30 1.13
C ASN A 330 5.52 5.67 1.74
N PHE A 331 6.13 6.02 2.88
CA PHE A 331 5.93 7.29 3.57
C PHE A 331 6.89 8.42 3.17
N GLN A 332 7.87 8.17 2.29
CA GLN A 332 8.69 9.26 1.77
C GLN A 332 7.81 10.32 1.09
N MET A 333 8.21 11.59 1.18
CA MET A 333 7.59 12.68 0.43
C MET A 333 8.54 13.12 -0.69
N SER A 334 8.71 12.29 -1.72
CA SER A 334 9.66 12.54 -2.82
C SER A 334 9.38 13.85 -3.56
N ASP A 335 8.10 14.23 -3.59
CA ASP A 335 7.64 15.43 -4.25
C ASP A 335 7.92 16.71 -3.44
N MET A 336 8.24 16.60 -2.15
CA MET A 336 8.35 17.75 -1.24
C MET A 336 9.75 17.96 -0.68
N TRP A 337 10.22 17.08 0.22
CA TRP A 337 11.49 17.28 0.94
C TRP A 337 12.49 16.15 0.73
N SER A 338 12.06 14.99 0.20
CA SER A 338 12.96 13.88 -0.14
C SER A 338 13.45 14.00 -1.58
N TRP A 339 14.40 14.90 -1.82
CA TRP A 339 14.89 15.24 -3.17
C TRP A 339 15.64 14.11 -3.90
N GLY A 340 15.75 14.24 -5.22
CA GLY A 340 16.46 13.34 -6.13
C GLY A 340 17.86 13.86 -6.54
N GLY A 341 18.30 13.44 -7.73
CA GLY A 341 19.58 13.89 -8.33
C GLY A 341 20.84 13.22 -7.77
N SER A 342 22.00 13.85 -8.00
CA SER A 342 23.31 13.29 -7.58
C SER A 342 23.47 13.13 -6.06
N ASP A 343 22.69 13.88 -5.28
CA ASP A 343 22.61 13.83 -3.83
C ASP A 343 21.24 13.34 -3.32
N ALA A 344 20.60 12.46 -4.11
CA ALA A 344 19.28 11.91 -3.82
C ALA A 344 19.15 11.30 -2.42
N LEU A 345 17.95 11.42 -1.88
CA LEU A 345 17.52 10.88 -0.59
C LEU A 345 16.67 9.61 -0.70
N GLY A 346 16.54 9.02 -1.90
CA GLY A 346 15.66 7.86 -2.15
C GLY A 346 15.91 6.68 -1.20
N GLU A 347 17.17 6.34 -0.93
CA GLU A 347 17.57 5.29 0.03
C GLU A 347 18.05 5.86 1.37
N VAL A 348 17.83 7.16 1.59
CA VAL A 348 18.29 7.89 2.78
C VAL A 348 17.09 8.23 3.65
N SER A 349 16.12 8.98 3.15
CA SER A 349 15.04 9.51 3.97
C SER A 349 14.07 8.44 4.50
N ASN A 350 13.88 7.33 3.79
CA ASN A 350 13.14 6.15 4.26
C ASN A 350 13.79 5.52 5.51
N ASN A 351 15.12 5.59 5.64
CA ASN A 351 15.81 5.06 6.81
C ASN A 351 15.59 5.90 8.06
N LEU A 352 15.09 7.14 7.96
CA LEU A 352 14.78 7.97 9.14
C LEU A 352 13.67 7.35 10.00
N PHE A 353 12.78 6.53 9.42
CA PHE A 353 11.78 5.76 10.18
C PHE A 353 12.42 4.72 11.10
N VAL A 354 13.47 4.04 10.64
CA VAL A 354 14.23 3.08 11.46
C VAL A 354 14.79 3.79 12.71
N PHE A 355 15.31 5.01 12.53
CA PHE A 355 15.78 5.83 13.64
C PHE A 355 14.66 6.25 14.58
N LYS A 356 13.52 6.69 14.04
CA LYS A 356 12.35 7.08 14.83
C LYS A 356 11.88 5.92 15.72
N ILE A 357 11.72 4.74 15.14
CA ILE A 357 11.27 3.54 15.83
C ILE A 357 12.24 3.19 16.95
N ALA A 358 13.55 3.10 16.66
CA ALA A 358 14.55 2.80 17.67
C ALA A 358 14.60 3.86 18.78
N SER A 359 14.51 5.15 18.44
CA SER A 359 14.50 6.26 19.38
C SER A 359 13.30 6.20 20.33
N ARG A 360 12.11 5.78 19.86
CA ARG A 360 10.92 5.57 20.71
C ARG A 360 11.16 4.54 21.82
N TYR A 361 12.07 3.59 21.62
CA TYR A 361 12.48 2.62 22.64
C TYR A 361 13.75 3.02 23.39
N GLY A 362 14.24 4.26 23.24
CA GLY A 362 15.49 4.72 23.86
C GLY A 362 16.71 3.98 23.31
N ARG A 363 16.67 3.53 22.05
CA ARG A 363 17.73 2.75 21.40
C ARG A 363 18.28 3.46 20.16
N LYS A 364 19.45 2.99 19.74
CA LYS A 364 20.13 3.39 18.50
C LYS A 364 20.14 2.18 17.54
N PRO A 365 19.72 2.31 16.27
CA PRO A 365 19.72 1.21 15.32
C PRO A 365 21.15 0.72 15.03
N PRO A 366 21.49 -0.55 15.30
CA PRO A 366 22.88 -1.02 15.31
C PRO A 366 23.58 -0.92 13.95
N ARG A 367 22.84 -1.06 12.84
CA ARG A 367 23.40 -1.06 11.49
C ARG A 367 23.93 0.31 11.03
N ILE A 368 23.42 1.41 11.61
CA ILE A 368 23.65 2.77 11.10
C ILE A 368 24.57 3.59 12.02
N TYR A 369 24.75 3.15 13.26
CA TYR A 369 25.61 3.79 14.26
C TYR A 369 27.05 3.27 14.25
N SER A 370 27.46 2.59 13.18
CA SER A 370 28.81 2.04 13.07
C SER A 370 29.84 3.14 12.81
N ASP A 371 31.06 2.90 13.28
CA ASP A 371 32.22 3.77 13.03
C ASP A 371 32.53 3.92 11.55
N GLU A 372 32.18 2.89 10.76
CA GLU A 372 32.32 2.83 9.31
C GLU A 372 31.54 3.93 8.58
N PHE A 373 30.37 4.35 9.09
CA PHE A 373 29.54 5.36 8.43
C PHE A 373 29.63 6.72 9.12
N VAL A 374 29.58 6.75 10.44
CA VAL A 374 29.51 8.03 11.16
C VAL A 374 30.83 8.78 11.09
N THR A 375 31.97 8.09 11.23
CA THR A 375 33.29 8.75 11.25
C THR A 375 33.62 9.44 9.92
N PRO A 376 33.46 8.79 8.75
CA PRO A 376 33.69 9.46 7.46
C PRO A 376 32.71 10.61 7.20
N ALA A 377 31.44 10.47 7.62
CA ALA A 377 30.45 11.54 7.48
C ALA A 377 30.84 12.80 8.29
N LEU A 378 31.29 12.62 9.54
CA LEU A 378 31.79 13.72 10.36
C LEU A 378 33.08 14.33 9.78
N ALA A 379 34.00 13.51 9.26
CA ALA A 379 35.21 14.01 8.60
C ALA A 379 34.88 14.85 7.36
N PHE A 380 33.91 14.43 6.55
CA PHE A 380 33.40 15.22 5.43
C PHE A 380 32.77 16.54 5.92
N ALA A 381 31.94 16.46 6.96
CA ALA A 381 31.32 17.63 7.55
C ALA A 381 32.37 18.62 8.07
N GLU A 382 33.42 18.19 8.76
CA GLU A 382 34.46 19.07 9.32
C GLU A 382 35.33 19.78 8.28
N LYS A 383 35.47 19.22 7.07
CA LYS A 383 36.29 19.82 6.00
C LYS A 383 35.76 21.20 5.62
N VAL A 384 36.60 22.24 5.70
CA VAL A 384 36.28 23.59 5.23
C VAL A 384 36.70 23.73 3.76
N ASP A 385 35.73 23.71 2.85
CA ASP A 385 35.96 23.74 1.40
C ASP A 385 34.72 24.33 0.69
N ALA A 386 34.89 25.44 -0.03
CA ALA A 386 33.79 26.12 -0.73
C ALA A 386 33.23 25.32 -1.93
N ALA A 387 34.01 24.38 -2.47
CA ALA A 387 33.59 23.47 -3.52
C ALA A 387 32.88 22.21 -2.97
N LYS A 388 32.79 22.07 -1.64
CA LYS A 388 32.11 20.94 -1.00
C LYS A 388 30.65 20.87 -1.39
N ARG A 389 30.18 19.71 -1.83
CA ARG A 389 28.78 19.45 -2.19
C ARG A 389 28.33 18.15 -1.56
N PHE A 390 27.08 18.12 -1.08
CA PHE A 390 26.51 16.92 -0.47
C PHE A 390 26.50 15.72 -1.43
N SER A 391 26.50 15.96 -2.75
CA SER A 391 26.64 14.93 -3.79
C SER A 391 27.97 14.17 -3.76
N GLN A 392 28.99 14.70 -3.08
CA GLN A 392 30.27 14.02 -2.88
C GLN A 392 30.20 12.94 -1.80
N VAL A 393 29.20 12.98 -0.91
CA VAL A 393 28.90 11.88 0.01
C VAL A 393 28.13 10.85 -0.79
N THR A 394 28.73 9.71 -1.14
CA THR A 394 28.08 8.69 -2.00
C THR A 394 27.37 7.59 -1.20
N ASP A 395 27.78 7.36 0.05
CA ASP A 395 27.17 6.35 0.91
C ASP A 395 25.85 6.83 1.52
N VAL A 396 24.83 5.98 1.47
CA VAL A 396 23.46 6.30 1.91
C VAL A 396 23.36 6.50 3.42
N PHE A 397 24.16 5.77 4.21
CA PHE A 397 24.15 5.87 5.66
C PHE A 397 24.93 7.09 6.14
N GLN A 398 25.99 7.50 5.42
CA GLN A 398 26.65 8.79 5.67
C GLN A 398 25.70 9.97 5.42
N ARG A 399 24.86 9.90 4.38
CA ARG A 399 23.86 10.93 4.07
C ARG A 399 22.76 11.08 5.14
N LEU A 400 22.56 10.09 6.01
CA LEU A 400 21.58 10.16 7.10
C LEU A 400 22.02 11.09 8.24
N VAL A 401 23.34 11.15 8.48
CA VAL A 401 23.93 11.83 9.65
C VAL A 401 23.41 13.27 9.84
N PRO A 402 23.37 14.16 8.82
CA PRO A 402 22.88 15.53 9.02
C PRO A 402 21.43 15.59 9.54
N PHE A 403 20.55 14.72 9.05
CA PHE A 403 19.14 14.72 9.46
C PHE A 403 18.99 14.22 10.90
N VAL A 404 19.76 13.20 11.27
CA VAL A 404 19.75 12.64 12.63
C VAL A 404 20.32 13.66 13.63
N GLN A 405 21.37 14.40 13.28
CA GLN A 405 21.91 15.50 14.10
C GLN A 405 20.84 16.54 14.40
N LEU A 406 20.05 16.96 13.39
CA LEU A 406 18.95 17.90 13.57
C LEU A 406 17.89 17.35 14.52
N PHE A 407 17.49 16.07 14.37
CA PHE A 407 16.46 15.46 15.21
C PHE A 407 16.92 15.25 16.65
N GLN A 408 18.17 14.86 16.89
CA GLN A 408 18.71 14.73 18.23
C GLN A 408 18.83 16.09 18.94
N ARG A 409 19.17 17.15 18.19
CA ARG A 409 19.37 18.48 18.75
C ARG A 409 18.09 19.26 19.01
N TYR A 410 17.11 19.18 18.11
CA TYR A 410 15.89 19.98 18.16
C TYR A 410 14.63 19.15 18.46
N GLY A 411 14.73 17.83 18.39
CA GLY A 411 13.63 16.89 18.61
C GLY A 411 13.09 16.29 17.31
N TYR A 412 12.64 15.03 17.40
CA TYR A 412 12.05 14.30 16.28
C TYR A 412 10.73 14.90 15.78
N GLY A 413 10.10 15.80 16.55
CA GLY A 413 8.91 16.55 16.12
C GLY A 413 9.16 17.49 14.94
N MET A 414 10.43 17.73 14.57
CA MET A 414 10.79 18.46 13.34
C MET A 414 10.15 17.81 12.12
N MET A 415 10.20 16.47 12.01
CA MET A 415 9.58 15.75 10.89
C MET A 415 8.06 15.92 10.86
N THR A 416 7.41 15.97 12.02
CA THR A 416 5.98 16.25 12.13
C THR A 416 5.65 17.64 11.57
N ALA A 417 6.45 18.65 11.94
CA ALA A 417 6.26 20.01 11.46
C ALA A 417 6.50 20.14 9.94
N VAL A 418 7.62 19.58 9.45
CA VAL A 418 7.97 19.56 8.02
C VAL A 418 6.88 18.86 7.22
N SER A 419 6.43 17.68 7.67
CA SER A 419 5.38 16.92 6.99
C SER A 419 4.02 17.63 7.00
N LYS A 420 3.62 18.24 8.13
CA LYS A 420 2.38 19.06 8.19
C LYS A 420 2.49 20.23 7.21
N ALA A 421 3.60 20.97 7.20
CA ALA A 421 3.84 22.06 6.27
C ALA A 421 3.79 21.59 4.81
N ALA A 422 4.39 20.45 4.49
CA ALA A 422 4.41 19.90 3.13
C ALA A 422 2.99 19.60 2.60
N ARG A 423 2.08 19.17 3.47
CA ARG A 423 0.66 19.00 3.12
C ARG A 423 -0.10 20.31 2.98
N ARG A 424 0.40 21.41 3.56
CA ARG A 424 -0.15 22.76 3.40
C ARG A 424 0.36 23.48 2.16
N GLU A 425 1.45 23.01 1.57
CA GLU A 425 1.95 23.56 0.31
C GLU A 425 0.98 23.35 -0.83
N ALA A 426 0.56 24.46 -1.43
CA ALA A 426 -0.37 24.47 -2.56
C ALA A 426 0.26 23.87 -3.82
N ARG A 427 1.59 24.01 -3.98
CA ARG A 427 2.32 23.57 -5.17
C ARG A 427 3.35 22.52 -4.82
N VAL A 428 3.49 21.53 -5.71
CA VAL A 428 4.54 20.52 -5.64
C VAL A 428 5.81 21.09 -6.27
N PRO A 429 6.95 21.09 -5.55
CA PRO A 429 8.26 21.36 -6.13
C PRO A 429 8.58 20.44 -7.32
N ILE A 430 8.94 21.04 -8.45
CA ILE A 430 9.33 20.31 -9.68
C ILE A 430 10.84 20.07 -9.74
N VAL A 431 11.64 20.90 -9.05
CA VAL A 431 13.11 20.82 -9.06
C VAL A 431 13.67 20.60 -7.65
N ASP A 432 14.76 19.85 -7.55
CA ASP A 432 15.35 19.44 -6.28
C ASP A 432 15.86 20.61 -5.43
N GLU A 433 16.28 21.72 -6.05
CA GLU A 433 16.67 22.93 -5.32
C GLU A 433 15.51 23.46 -4.46
N VAL A 434 14.28 23.48 -5.00
CA VAL A 434 13.10 23.94 -4.26
C VAL A 434 12.75 22.99 -3.11
N ARG A 435 12.99 21.68 -3.28
CA ARG A 435 12.79 20.68 -2.22
C ARG A 435 13.78 20.88 -1.06
N LYS A 436 15.05 21.16 -1.38
CA LYS A 436 16.10 21.49 -0.40
C LYS A 436 15.78 22.79 0.34
N ASN A 437 15.38 23.82 -0.40
CA ASN A 437 14.95 25.11 0.15
C ASN A 437 13.78 24.93 1.12
N PHE A 438 12.76 24.17 0.72
CA PHE A 438 11.61 23.86 1.56
C PHE A 438 12.04 23.20 2.87
N PHE A 439 12.84 22.13 2.81
CA PHE A 439 13.31 21.46 4.02
C PHE A 439 14.13 22.40 4.91
N PHE A 440 15.03 23.19 4.34
CA PHE A 440 15.83 24.18 5.05
C PHE A 440 15.00 25.22 5.79
N VAL A 441 14.01 25.81 5.11
CA VAL A 441 13.12 26.81 5.70
C VAL A 441 12.31 26.20 6.84
N GLN A 442 11.65 25.06 6.59
CA GLN A 442 10.82 24.42 7.61
C GLN A 442 11.61 23.92 8.82
N ALA A 443 12.81 23.36 8.61
CA ALA A 443 13.70 22.96 9.69
C ALA A 443 14.19 24.16 10.50
N SER A 444 14.54 25.28 9.85
CA SER A 444 14.98 26.50 10.53
C SER A 444 13.86 27.15 11.35
N LEU A 445 12.64 27.20 10.80
CA LEU A 445 11.45 27.69 11.50
C LEU A 445 11.15 26.83 12.74
N TYR A 446 11.19 25.50 12.60
CA TYR A 446 11.00 24.59 13.74
C TYR A 446 12.08 24.78 14.82
N ALA A 447 13.34 24.88 14.40
CA ALA A 447 14.48 25.11 15.28
C ALA A 447 14.52 26.52 15.89
N LYS A 448 13.69 27.45 15.40
CA LYS A 448 13.73 28.90 15.69
C LYS A 448 15.14 29.47 15.54
N THR A 449 15.90 28.92 14.60
CA THR A 449 17.33 29.19 14.38
C THR A 449 17.58 29.13 12.88
N ASN A 450 18.29 30.10 12.32
CA ASN A 450 18.73 30.04 10.93
C ASN A 450 19.84 28.99 10.82
N LEU A 451 19.51 27.84 10.19
CA LEU A 451 20.40 26.68 10.07
C LEU A 451 21.42 26.80 8.93
N LYS A 452 21.55 27.96 8.28
CA LYS A 452 22.43 28.12 7.12
C LYS A 452 23.86 27.63 7.35
N PRO A 453 24.52 27.91 8.50
CA PRO A 453 25.85 27.39 8.78
C PRO A 453 25.92 25.85 8.78
N PHE A 454 24.87 25.19 9.27
CA PHE A 454 24.79 23.72 9.27
C PHE A 454 24.67 23.16 7.86
N PHE A 455 23.80 23.74 7.03
CA PHE A 455 23.58 23.30 5.65
C PHE A 455 24.84 23.53 4.79
N ASP A 456 25.50 24.67 4.95
CA ASP A 456 26.78 24.97 4.29
C ASP A 456 27.86 23.94 4.64
N GLN A 457 27.93 23.59 5.92
CA GLN A 457 28.92 22.64 6.39
C GLN A 457 28.63 21.19 5.95
N TRP A 458 27.39 20.85 5.63
CA TRP A 458 27.06 19.58 4.97
C TRP A 458 27.09 19.68 3.43
N GLY A 459 27.39 20.86 2.87
CA GLY A 459 27.40 21.08 1.42
C GLY A 459 26.02 20.96 0.77
N ILE A 460 24.94 21.13 1.55
CA ILE A 460 23.55 21.15 1.07
C ILE A 460 23.23 22.59 0.67
N VAL A 461 23.33 22.88 -0.63
CA VAL A 461 23.15 24.23 -1.16
C VAL A 461 21.67 24.59 -1.19
N VAL A 462 21.37 25.79 -0.69
CA VAL A 462 20.04 26.42 -0.69
C VAL A 462 20.12 27.81 -1.33
N SER A 463 19.03 28.27 -1.92
CA SER A 463 19.00 29.54 -2.65
C SER A 463 19.06 30.75 -1.70
N PRO A 464 19.53 31.93 -2.18
CA PRO A 464 19.47 33.17 -1.41
C PRO A 464 18.06 33.53 -0.94
N SER A 465 17.04 33.27 -1.76
CA SER A 465 15.64 33.53 -1.39
C SER A 465 15.20 32.71 -0.19
N ALA A 466 15.59 31.43 -0.11
CA ALA A 466 15.28 30.58 1.04
C ALA A 466 15.99 31.08 2.32
N VAL A 467 17.21 31.57 2.20
CA VAL A 467 17.96 32.17 3.31
C VAL A 467 17.28 33.46 3.80
N ASP A 468 16.77 34.27 2.88
CA ASP A 468 16.04 35.51 3.18
C ASP A 468 14.76 35.25 3.99
N GLU A 469 14.05 34.14 3.76
CA GLU A 469 12.84 33.77 4.50
C GLU A 469 13.11 33.57 6.00
N VAL A 470 14.30 33.11 6.35
CA VAL A 470 14.67 32.77 7.74
C VAL A 470 15.70 33.73 8.36
N LYS A 471 16.04 34.84 7.68
CA LYS A 471 17.05 35.80 8.16
C LYS A 471 16.68 36.52 9.46
N HIS A 472 15.39 36.51 9.81
CA HIS A 472 14.87 37.07 11.05
C HIS A 472 15.15 36.17 12.27
N LEU A 473 15.57 34.91 12.06
CA LEU A 473 15.94 33.98 13.12
C LEU A 473 17.42 34.17 13.52
N PRO A 474 17.78 33.91 14.79
CA PRO A 474 19.17 33.92 15.20
C PRO A 474 19.99 32.92 14.41
N LEU A 475 21.19 33.32 13.98
CA LEU A 475 22.10 32.45 13.24
C LEU A 475 22.65 31.34 14.16
N LEU A 476 22.72 30.10 13.65
CA LEU A 476 23.32 28.99 14.38
C LEU A 476 24.80 29.26 14.69
N THR A 477 25.13 29.36 15.98
CA THR A 477 26.52 29.53 16.47
C THR A 477 27.16 28.20 16.91
N GLU A 478 26.34 27.21 17.27
CA GLU A 478 26.81 25.87 17.64
C GLU A 478 27.32 25.12 16.40
N GLN A 479 28.49 24.47 16.53
CA GLN A 479 29.04 23.60 15.49
C GLN A 479 28.34 22.23 15.47
N LEU A 480 27.03 22.25 15.23
CA LEU A 480 26.17 21.06 15.28
C LEU A 480 26.63 19.94 14.34
N TRP A 481 27.23 20.29 13.20
CA TRP A 481 27.78 19.32 12.24
C TRP A 481 28.91 18.45 12.81
N LYS A 482 29.55 18.86 13.91
CA LYS A 482 30.57 18.06 14.63
C LYS A 482 29.97 17.12 15.68
N LYS A 483 28.67 17.23 15.98
CA LYS A 483 28.03 16.40 17.00
C LYS A 483 27.94 14.98 16.48
N ASP A 484 28.58 14.07 17.19
CA ASP A 484 28.53 12.66 16.91
C ASP A 484 27.16 12.10 17.29
N ILE A 485 26.43 11.57 16.32
CA ILE A 485 25.10 11.01 16.56
C ILE A 485 25.14 9.79 17.47
N ARG A 486 26.30 9.14 17.62
CA ARG A 486 26.50 7.95 18.46
C ARG A 486 26.59 8.25 19.94
N LEU A 487 26.80 9.50 20.33
CA LEU A 487 26.91 9.92 21.73
C LEU A 487 25.56 10.26 22.35
#